data_AF-A0A918AIE1-F1
#
_entry.id   AF-A0A918AIE1-F1
#
_cell.length_a   1.000
_cell.length_b   1.000
_cell.length_c   1.000
_cell.angle_alpha   90.00
_cell.angle_beta   90.00
_cell.angle_gamma   90.00
#
_symmetry.space_group_name_H-M   'P 1'
#
loop_
_entity.id
_entity.type
_entity.pdbx_description
1 polymer ?
#
loop_
_entity_poly.entity_id
_entity_poly.type
_entity_poly.pdbx_seq_one_letter_code
_entity_poly.pdbx_strand_id
1 'polypeptide(L)'
;MNGFSVDPRELLDAAKRVRAEVDDLVREPALKYRVAPDQVGHDGLGAALAAFHETCAAGATTLVEDALELIRRLEATAAVYTGADEDLADLLRAPR
;
A
#
# COMPACT_ATOMS: atom_id res chain seq x y z
N MET A 1 -27.01 -18.29 -12.20
CA MET A 1 -25.82 -17.91 -11.40
C MET A 1 -25.85 -16.40 -11.31
N ASN A 2 -26.10 -15.83 -10.12
CA ASN A 2 -25.98 -14.38 -9.93
C ASN A 2 -24.49 -14.06 -10.01
N GLY A 3 -24.07 -13.55 -11.17
CA GLY A 3 -22.67 -13.29 -11.46
C GLY A 3 -22.10 -12.30 -10.46
N PHE A 4 -21.00 -12.68 -9.83
CA PHE A 4 -20.16 -11.78 -9.06
C PHE A 4 -19.57 -10.78 -10.06
N SER A 5 -20.17 -9.59 -10.17
CA SER A 5 -19.64 -8.49 -10.97
C SER A 5 -18.74 -7.67 -10.07
N VAL A 6 -17.43 -7.76 -10.30
CA VAL A 6 -16.46 -6.86 -9.68
C VAL A 6 -16.34 -5.65 -10.60
N ASP A 7 -16.61 -4.45 -10.10
CA ASP A 7 -16.34 -3.22 -10.83
C ASP A 7 -14.83 -2.92 -10.73
N PRO A 8 -14.08 -2.90 -11.86
CA PRO A 8 -12.64 -2.60 -11.84
C PRO A 8 -12.32 -1.26 -11.18
N ARG A 9 -13.24 -0.29 -11.22
CA ARG A 9 -13.07 1.03 -10.59
C ARG A 9 -13.00 0.93 -9.08
N GLU A 10 -13.78 0.04 -8.46
CA GLU A 10 -13.75 -0.16 -7.01
C GLU A 10 -12.40 -0.70 -6.54
N LEU A 11 -11.79 -1.60 -7.32
CA LEU A 11 -10.44 -2.12 -7.06
C LEU A 11 -9.37 -1.02 -7.17
N LEU A 12 -9.45 -0.19 -8.22
CA LEU A 12 -8.53 0.93 -8.41
C LEU A 12 -8.68 1.99 -7.31
N ASP A 13 -9.91 2.26 -6.87
CA ASP A 13 -10.15 3.19 -5.77
C ASP A 13 -9.69 2.62 -4.42
N ALA A 14 -9.81 1.30 -4.21
CA ALA A 14 -9.19 0.63 -3.06
C ALA A 14 -7.66 0.76 -3.10
N ALA A 15 -7.02 0.55 -4.26
CA ALA A 15 -5.59 0.74 -4.44
C ALA A 15 -5.14 2.18 -4.10
N LYS A 16 -5.88 3.19 -4.58
CA LYS A 16 -5.61 4.60 -4.25
C LYS A 16 -5.72 4.89 -2.75
N ARG A 17 -6.74 4.36 -2.07
CA ARG A 17 -6.91 4.52 -0.63
C ARG A 17 -5.73 3.92 0.13
N VAL A 18 -5.35 2.69 -0.18
CA VAL A 18 -4.20 2.03 0.46
C VAL A 18 -2.91 2.83 0.21
N ARG A 19 -2.74 3.37 -0.99
CA ARG A 19 -1.57 4.20 -1.31
C ARG A 19 -1.51 5.49 -0.49
N ALA A 20 -2.65 6.14 -0.27
CA ALA A 20 -2.72 7.32 0.60
C ALA A 20 -2.32 7.00 2.05
N GLU A 21 -2.79 5.88 2.60
CA GLU A 21 -2.41 5.43 3.95
C GLU A 21 -0.90 5.13 4.05
N VAL A 22 -0.31 4.53 3.01
CA VAL A 22 1.14 4.30 2.93
C VAL A 22 1.91 5.63 2.90
N ASP A 23 1.46 6.58 2.08
CA ASP A 23 2.11 7.89 1.96
C ASP A 23 2.05 8.67 3.27
N ASP A 24 0.96 8.56 4.02
CA ASP A 24 0.82 9.19 5.34
C ASP A 24 1.69 8.49 6.38
N LEU A 25 1.70 7.16 6.41
CA LEU A 25 2.55 6.37 7.32
C LEU A 25 4.03 6.76 7.18
N VAL A 26 4.58 6.82 5.96
CA VAL A 26 6.01 7.14 5.76
C VAL A 26 6.38 8.59 6.08
N ARG A 27 5.38 9.48 6.21
CA ARG A 27 5.58 10.88 6.62
C ARG A 27 5.58 11.08 8.13
N GLU A 28 5.20 10.06 8.90
CA GLU A 28 5.13 10.14 10.36
C GLU A 28 6.50 10.51 10.96
N PRO A 29 6.55 11.50 11.88
CA PRO A 29 7.80 11.97 12.49
C PRO A 29 8.64 10.87 13.12
N ALA A 30 7.99 9.85 13.69
CA ALA A 30 8.65 8.70 14.31
C ALA A 30 9.48 7.85 13.32
N LEU A 31 9.11 7.88 12.04
CA LEU A 31 9.83 7.19 10.96
C LEU A 31 10.78 8.13 10.22
N LYS A 32 10.49 9.43 10.23
CA LYS A 32 11.29 10.47 9.56
C LYS A 32 12.54 10.86 10.32
N TYR A 33 12.46 10.94 11.65
CA TYR A 33 13.56 11.43 12.49
C TYR A 33 14.21 10.28 13.25
N ARG A 34 15.55 10.25 13.28
CA ARG A 34 16.30 9.33 14.14
C ARG A 34 16.69 10.06 15.42
N VAL A 35 16.54 9.37 16.55
CA VAL A 35 17.10 9.84 17.82
C VAL A 35 18.62 9.78 17.72
N ALA A 36 19.28 10.85 18.15
CA ALA A 36 20.71 10.90 18.41
C ALA A 36 20.91 10.57 19.91
N PRO A 37 21.21 9.31 20.28
CA PRO A 37 21.15 8.85 21.67
C PRO A 37 22.14 9.61 22.58
N ASP A 38 23.25 10.03 22.00
CA ASP A 38 24.31 10.86 22.58
C ASP A 38 23.86 12.29 22.91
N GLN A 39 22.79 12.78 22.28
CA GLN A 39 22.22 14.11 22.52
C GLN A 39 21.10 14.12 23.57
N VAL A 40 20.62 12.94 24.02
CA VAL A 40 19.52 12.82 24.98
C VAL A 40 19.99 13.14 26.41
N GLY A 41 21.29 13.06 26.69
CA GLY A 41 21.87 13.36 28.01
C GLY A 41 21.51 12.38 29.11
N HIS A 42 20.89 11.24 28.76
CA HIS A 42 20.53 10.17 29.68
C HIS A 42 20.67 8.80 28.99
N ASP A 43 21.71 8.05 29.36
CA ASP A 43 22.13 6.82 28.66
C ASP A 43 20.99 5.80 28.50
N GLY A 44 20.20 5.58 29.56
CA GLY A 44 19.06 4.66 29.53
C GLY A 44 17.90 5.10 28.63
N LEU A 45 17.71 6.41 28.45
CA LEU A 45 16.62 6.95 27.64
C LEU A 45 17.00 6.97 26.16
N GLY A 46 18.25 7.35 25.86
CA GLY A 46 18.78 7.32 24.50
C GLY A 46 18.74 5.90 23.90
N ALA A 47 19.15 4.89 24.66
CA ALA A 47 19.08 3.49 24.23
C ALA A 47 17.64 3.01 24.00
N ALA A 48 16.71 3.36 24.92
CA ALA A 48 15.31 2.97 24.80
C ALA A 48 14.63 3.62 23.58
N LEU A 49 14.91 4.90 23.33
CA LEU A 49 14.39 5.63 22.17
C LEU A 49 14.96 5.09 20.85
N ALA A 50 16.25 4.74 20.80
CA ALA A 50 16.86 4.11 19.64
C ALA A 50 16.20 2.77 19.31
N ALA A 51 16.05 1.88 20.31
CA ALA A 51 15.39 0.59 20.13
C ALA A 51 13.91 0.73 19.70
N PHE A 52 13.20 1.72 20.25
CA PHE A 52 11.84 2.04 19.85
C PHE A 52 11.77 2.47 18.38
N HIS A 53 12.63 3.40 17.94
CA HIS A 53 12.68 3.84 16.55
C HIS A 53 13.04 2.70 15.59
N GLU A 54 14.00 1.84 15.94
CA GLU A 54 14.35 0.67 15.12
C GLU A 54 13.17 -0.29 14.96
N THR A 55 12.46 -0.56 16.05
CA THR A 55 11.28 -1.45 16.04
C THR A 55 10.16 -0.85 15.20
N CYS A 56 9.87 0.44 15.37
CA CYS A 56 8.86 1.14 14.56
C CYS A 56 9.23 1.18 13.08
N ALA A 57 10.50 1.44 12.75
CA ALA A 57 10.99 1.46 11.38
C ALA A 57 10.85 0.10 10.72
N ALA A 58 11.29 -0.97 11.39
CA ALA A 58 11.15 -2.33 10.88
C ALA A 58 9.68 -2.71 10.64
N GLY A 59 8.80 -2.43 11.61
CA GLY A 59 7.37 -2.69 11.48
C GLY A 59 6.71 -1.91 10.35
N ALA A 60 7.05 -0.62 10.21
CA ALA A 60 6.54 0.22 9.13
C ALA A 60 7.04 -0.25 7.77
N THR A 61 8.31 -0.66 7.64
CA THR A 61 8.83 -1.22 6.39
C THR A 61 8.02 -2.44 5.94
N THR A 62 7.78 -3.40 6.83
CA THR A 62 6.96 -4.59 6.50
C THR A 62 5.54 -4.20 6.08
N LEU A 63 4.88 -3.29 6.82
CA LEU A 63 3.53 -2.83 6.46
C LEU A 63 3.49 -2.13 5.09
N VAL A 64 4.50 -1.32 4.78
CA VAL A 64 4.62 -0.64 3.48
C VAL A 64 4.81 -1.66 2.35
N GLU A 65 5.68 -2.65 2.54
CA GLU A 65 5.91 -3.71 1.54
C GLU A 65 4.64 -4.51 1.26
N ASP A 66 3.92 -4.95 2.31
CA ASP A 66 2.67 -5.68 2.19
C ASP A 66 1.57 -4.83 1.51
N ALA A 67 1.49 -3.55 1.86
CA ALA A 67 0.53 -2.63 1.26
C ALA A 67 0.83 -2.37 -0.22
N LEU A 68 2.09 -2.21 -0.60
CA LEU A 68 2.51 -2.05 -2.01
C LEU A 68 2.19 -3.30 -2.83
N GLU A 69 2.41 -4.50 -2.27
CA GLU A 69 2.03 -5.76 -2.91
C GLU A 69 0.51 -5.88 -3.06
N LEU A 70 -0.27 -5.49 -2.05
CA LEU A 70 -1.74 -5.45 -2.14
C LEU A 70 -2.21 -4.50 -3.25
N ILE A 71 -1.65 -3.28 -3.31
CA ILE A 71 -1.96 -2.30 -4.36
C ILE A 71 -1.69 -2.90 -5.74
N ARG A 72 -0.52 -3.50 -5.94
CA ARG A 72 -0.14 -4.15 -7.21
C ARG A 72 -1.15 -5.22 -7.62
N ARG A 73 -1.63 -6.04 -6.66
CA ARG A 73 -2.63 -7.08 -6.92
C ARG A 73 -3.99 -6.49 -7.29
N LEU A 74 -4.42 -5.41 -6.64
CA LEU A 74 -5.66 -4.72 -6.96
C LEU A 74 -5.62 -4.14 -8.38
N GLU A 75 -4.54 -3.44 -8.72
CA GLU A 75 -4.32 -2.86 -10.05
C GLU A 75 -4.26 -3.94 -11.14
N ALA A 76 -3.51 -5.02 -10.91
CA ALA A 76 -3.43 -6.14 -11.84
C ALA A 76 -4.78 -6.84 -12.04
N THR A 77 -5.55 -7.03 -10.97
CA THR A 77 -6.88 -7.64 -11.05
C THR A 77 -7.85 -6.75 -11.83
N ALA A 78 -7.84 -5.44 -11.58
CA ALA A 78 -8.64 -4.48 -12.34
C ALA A 78 -8.30 -4.53 -13.84
N ALA A 79 -7.01 -4.60 -14.19
CA ALA A 79 -6.57 -4.71 -15.58
C ALA A 79 -7.08 -5.99 -16.27
N VAL A 80 -7.11 -7.13 -15.57
CA VAL A 80 -7.66 -8.39 -16.11
C VAL A 80 -9.16 -8.25 -16.41
N TYR A 81 -9.94 -7.65 -15.51
CA TYR A 81 -11.36 -7.42 -15.76
C TYR A 81 -11.60 -6.46 -16.93
N THR A 82 -10.88 -5.34 -16.97
CA THR A 82 -11.01 -4.37 -18.08
C THR A 82 -10.67 -5.01 -19.43
N GLY A 83 -9.60 -5.81 -19.50
CA GLY A 83 -9.23 -6.51 -20.73
C GLY A 83 -10.30 -7.52 -21.18
N ALA A 84 -10.89 -8.26 -20.23
CA ALA A 84 -11.98 -9.18 -20.54
C ALA A 84 -13.25 -8.47 -21.05
N ASP A 85 -13.56 -7.29 -20.50
CA ASP A 85 -14.69 -6.46 -20.94
C ASP A 85 -14.44 -5.87 -22.33
N GLU A 86 -13.20 -5.45 -22.63
CA GLU A 86 -12.78 -4.97 -23.95
C GLU A 86 -12.86 -6.07 -25.01
N ASP A 87 -12.32 -7.26 -24.72
CA ASP A 87 -12.38 -8.44 -25.61
C ASP A 87 -13.84 -8.82 -25.92
N LEU A 88 -14.72 -8.79 -24.92
CA LEU A 88 -16.14 -9.07 -25.10
C LEU A 88 -16.81 -7.97 -25.95
N ALA A 89 -16.50 -6.71 -25.71
CA ALA A 89 -17.04 -5.60 -26.49
C ALA A 89 -16.64 -5.70 -27.97
N ASP A 90 -15.41 -6.10 -28.26
CA ASP A 90 -14.91 -6.26 -29.62
C ASP A 90 -15.55 -7.46 -30.34
N LEU A 91 -15.73 -8.59 -29.64
CA LEU A 91 -16.51 -9.73 -30.16
C LEU A 91 -17.94 -9.35 -30.54
N LEU A 92 -18.58 -8.47 -29.75
CA LEU A 92 -19.94 -8.01 -30.01
C LEU A 92 -20.03 -6.98 -31.14
N ARG A 93 -18.93 -6.26 -31.44
CA ARG A 93 -18.84 -5.26 -32.51
C ARG A 93 -18.44 -5.84 -33.87
N ALA A 94 -17.85 -7.03 -33.89
CA ALA A 94 -17.43 -7.68 -35.14
C ALA A 94 -18.64 -7.95 -36.06
N PRO A 95 -18.62 -7.50 -37.33
CA PRO A 95 -19.67 -7.83 -38.28
C PRO A 95 -19.67 -9.34 -38.55
N ARG A 96 -20.87 -9.93 -38.54
CA ARG A 96 -21.08 -11.35 -38.89
C ARG A 96 -20.72 -11.65 -40.34
#